data_AF-A0A917EHQ7-F1
#
_entry.id   AF-A0A917EHQ7-F1
#
_cell.length_a   1.000
_cell.length_b   1.000
_cell.length_c   1.000
_cell.angle_alpha   90.00
_cell.angle_beta   90.00
_cell.angle_gamma   90.00
#
_symmetry.space_group_name_H-M   'P 1'
#
loop_
_entity.id
_entity.type
_entity.pdbx_description
1 polymer ?
#
loop_
_entity_poly.entity_id
_entity_poly.type
_entity_poly.pdbx_seq_one_letter_code
_entity_poly.pdbx_strand_id
1 'polypeptide(L)'
;MDWDTVVGIKETKLVDVELLNFDTNNPRFTPDKRPDEDTDAAIVDELARTADLSELVQSIGTSGYINIEPLVVVVRGDKLVVLEGNRRLAALKALRDEELAKHAKLTPPDFDNEIRATMDNILVYRVEKEADARELIGFKHINGPQAWDAFAKATFAARWLDSQANEQKPLKLFEIANRMGDKHATIHRMVTAYYVLMQAERNDIFRMEDRYKRAFSFSHLYTGLSYSEFTDYLGMPRPKRDQDPSRDPVSPEHYEKLGYVLTWLYGSKEREIQPVVRSQNPDLGRVREVLKSKPGTKVLEQTSHLDDALITATPKDLRFSKHIVEANGQLRLALETLDGFDPESQSELQEIIASASKRIQVIKATVDSQMADFEKTIED
;
A
#
# COMPACT_ATOMS: atom_id res chain seq x y z
N MET A 1 -37.79 -8.65 32.90
CA MET A 1 -37.51 -7.23 32.61
C MET A 1 -38.36 -6.82 31.41
N ASP A 2 -38.97 -5.64 31.42
CA ASP A 2 -39.73 -5.14 30.27
C ASP A 2 -38.80 -4.34 29.36
N TRP A 3 -38.30 -5.00 28.31
CA TRP A 3 -37.34 -4.40 27.38
C TRP A 3 -37.91 -3.25 26.57
N ASP A 4 -39.23 -3.16 26.38
CA ASP A 4 -39.86 -2.07 25.63
C ASP A 4 -39.76 -0.74 26.39
N THR A 5 -39.71 -0.79 27.73
CA THR A 5 -39.45 0.39 28.58
C THR A 5 -37.97 0.80 28.61
N VAL A 6 -37.07 -0.18 28.43
CA VAL A 6 -35.63 0.05 28.38
C VAL A 6 -35.25 0.64 27.03
N VAL A 7 -35.57 -0.02 25.91
CA VAL A 7 -35.34 0.43 24.53
C VAL A 7 -36.41 -0.14 23.59
N GLY A 8 -37.16 0.72 22.90
CA GLY A 8 -38.21 0.28 21.98
C GLY A 8 -37.66 -0.40 20.72
N ILE A 9 -38.52 -1.14 20.01
CA ILE A 9 -38.17 -1.74 18.72
C ILE A 9 -37.92 -0.63 17.69
N LYS A 10 -36.83 -0.75 16.93
CA LYS A 10 -36.32 0.25 15.96
C LYS A 10 -35.98 1.60 16.59
N GLU A 11 -35.71 1.62 17.90
CA GLU A 11 -35.21 2.80 18.58
C GLU A 11 -33.71 2.69 18.87
N THR A 12 -33.08 3.86 19.00
CA THR A 12 -31.69 3.99 19.44
C THR A 12 -31.65 4.65 20.81
N LYS A 13 -30.99 4.01 21.79
CA LYS A 13 -30.90 4.54 23.15
C LYS A 13 -29.61 4.10 23.84
N LEU A 14 -29.17 4.89 24.81
CA LEU A 14 -28.11 4.50 25.74
C LEU A 14 -28.65 3.46 26.73
N VAL A 15 -27.95 2.34 26.86
CA VAL A 15 -28.28 1.23 27.76
C VAL A 15 -27.03 0.87 28.57
N ASP A 16 -27.21 0.54 29.84
CA ASP A 16 -26.14 0.07 30.71
C ASP A 16 -25.44 -1.15 30.09
N VAL A 17 -24.12 -1.11 29.99
CA VAL A 17 -23.30 -2.17 29.40
C VAL A 17 -23.48 -3.53 30.10
N GLU A 18 -23.80 -3.54 31.39
CA GLU A 18 -24.03 -4.77 32.16
C GLU A 18 -25.30 -5.51 31.73
N LEU A 19 -26.24 -4.82 31.08
CA LEU A 19 -27.46 -5.41 30.52
C LEU A 19 -27.22 -6.11 29.17
N LEU A 20 -26.03 -5.97 28.59
CA LEU A 20 -25.70 -6.49 27.27
C LEU A 20 -25.06 -7.88 27.33
N ASN A 21 -25.59 -8.79 26.52
CA ASN A 21 -25.10 -10.15 26.41
C ASN A 21 -24.48 -10.41 25.03
N PHE A 22 -23.44 -11.24 24.98
CA PHE A 22 -22.86 -11.68 23.72
C PHE A 22 -23.83 -12.57 22.94
N ASP A 23 -23.74 -12.51 21.61
CA ASP A 23 -24.33 -13.53 20.74
C ASP A 23 -23.38 -14.72 20.60
N THR A 24 -23.72 -15.84 21.23
CA THR A 24 -22.96 -17.09 21.17
C THR A 24 -22.99 -17.74 19.78
N ASN A 25 -23.91 -17.32 18.90
CA ASN A 25 -24.01 -17.77 17.51
C ASN A 25 -23.44 -16.75 16.51
N ASN A 26 -22.48 -15.91 16.91
CA ASN A 26 -21.94 -14.88 16.04
C ASN A 26 -21.30 -15.48 14.77
N PRO A 27 -21.61 -14.98 13.56
CA PRO A 27 -21.00 -15.46 12.32
C PRO A 27 -19.47 -15.35 12.25
N ARG A 28 -18.83 -14.57 13.13
CA ARG A 28 -17.36 -14.51 13.25
C ARG A 28 -16.75 -15.78 13.86
N PHE A 29 -17.53 -16.55 14.62
CA PHE A 29 -17.10 -17.83 15.20
C PHE A 29 -17.22 -18.92 14.14
N THR A 30 -16.26 -18.96 13.22
CA THR A 30 -16.11 -20.08 12.28
C THR A 30 -15.82 -21.38 13.05
N PRO A 31 -16.02 -22.59 12.46
CA PRO A 31 -15.85 -23.85 13.19
C PRO A 31 -14.50 -24.01 13.90
N ASP A 32 -13.44 -23.40 13.38
CA ASP A 32 -12.08 -23.35 13.92
C ASP A 32 -11.83 -22.22 14.95
N LYS A 33 -12.81 -21.32 15.14
CA LYS A 33 -12.74 -20.09 15.96
C LYS A 33 -13.96 -19.95 16.87
N ARG A 34 -14.58 -21.08 17.20
CA ARG A 34 -15.71 -21.10 18.11
C ARG A 34 -15.18 -21.21 19.54
N PRO A 35 -15.69 -20.40 20.48
CA PRO A 35 -15.39 -20.58 21.89
C PRO A 35 -15.74 -22.01 22.33
N ASP A 36 -14.89 -22.60 23.18
CA ASP A 36 -15.11 -23.95 23.73
C ASP A 36 -16.36 -23.99 24.65
N GLU A 37 -16.73 -22.84 25.24
CA GLU A 37 -17.87 -22.67 26.12
C GLU A 37 -18.64 -21.38 25.80
N ASP A 38 -19.95 -21.37 26.08
CA ASP A 38 -20.82 -20.19 25.93
C ASP A 38 -20.70 -19.25 27.16
N THR A 39 -19.47 -18.92 27.57
CA THR A 39 -19.17 -17.99 28.68
C THR A 39 -18.57 -16.68 28.17
N ASP A 40 -18.81 -15.58 28.89
CA ASP A 40 -18.23 -14.26 28.54
C ASP A 40 -16.69 -14.33 28.47
N ALA A 41 -16.04 -15.08 29.36
CA ALA A 41 -14.59 -15.27 29.37
C ALA A 41 -14.08 -15.97 28.09
N ALA A 42 -14.72 -17.07 27.69
CA ALA A 42 -14.34 -17.80 26.48
C ALA A 42 -14.58 -16.97 25.21
N ILE A 43 -15.68 -16.22 25.15
CA ILE A 43 -15.99 -15.33 24.02
C ILE A 43 -14.97 -14.18 23.92
N VAL A 44 -14.61 -13.55 25.03
CA VAL A 44 -13.63 -12.46 25.05
C VAL A 44 -12.23 -12.97 24.67
N ASP A 45 -11.80 -14.14 25.15
CA ASP A 45 -10.53 -14.76 24.74
C ASP A 45 -10.49 -15.06 23.23
N GLU A 46 -11.55 -15.66 22.69
CA GLU A 46 -11.61 -15.98 21.26
C GLU A 46 -11.57 -14.71 20.40
N LEU A 47 -12.31 -13.66 20.78
CA LEU A 47 -12.28 -12.37 20.10
C LEU A 47 -10.92 -11.67 20.23
N ALA A 48 -10.22 -11.85 21.36
CA ALA A 48 -8.86 -11.36 21.53
C ALA A 48 -7.87 -12.02 20.57
N ARG A 49 -8.00 -13.34 20.36
CA ARG A 49 -7.14 -14.10 19.44
C ARG A 49 -7.42 -13.85 17.97
N THR A 50 -8.68 -13.65 17.60
CA THR A 50 -9.10 -13.71 16.18
C THR A 50 -9.49 -12.38 15.56
N ALA A 51 -9.72 -11.35 16.36
CA ALA A 51 -10.29 -10.08 15.91
C ALA A 51 -9.56 -8.84 16.43
N ASP A 52 -8.27 -8.94 16.76
CA ASP A 52 -7.42 -7.82 17.19
C ASP A 52 -8.03 -6.97 18.33
N LEU A 53 -8.59 -7.62 19.36
CA LEU A 53 -9.26 -6.93 20.46
C LEU A 53 -8.32 -5.97 21.22
N SER A 54 -7.02 -6.31 21.29
CA SER A 54 -6.00 -5.53 21.99
C SER A 54 -5.92 -4.08 21.51
N GLU A 55 -5.99 -3.83 20.20
CA GLU A 55 -5.99 -2.48 19.63
C GLU A 55 -7.18 -1.65 20.14
N LEU A 56 -8.36 -2.26 20.22
CA LEU A 56 -9.57 -1.59 20.64
C LEU A 56 -9.57 -1.29 22.14
N VAL A 57 -9.05 -2.22 22.95
CA VAL A 57 -8.84 -2.02 24.39
C VAL A 57 -7.87 -0.85 24.63
N GLN A 58 -6.77 -0.78 23.90
CA GLN A 58 -5.81 0.33 23.99
C GLN A 58 -6.45 1.66 23.58
N SER A 59 -7.17 1.69 22.46
CA SER A 59 -7.81 2.90 21.95
C SER A 59 -8.86 3.45 22.92
N ILE A 60 -9.78 2.60 23.39
CA ILE A 60 -10.85 2.99 24.32
C ILE A 60 -10.26 3.37 25.68
N GLY A 61 -9.32 2.58 26.22
CA GLY A 61 -8.69 2.88 27.50
C GLY A 61 -7.87 4.18 27.46
N THR A 62 -7.35 4.59 26.31
CA THR A 62 -6.60 5.86 26.19
C THR A 62 -7.50 7.07 25.96
N SER A 63 -8.59 6.91 25.21
CA SER A 63 -9.35 8.06 24.66
C SER A 63 -10.80 8.14 25.13
N GLY A 64 -11.29 7.14 25.86
CA GLY A 64 -12.71 6.95 26.14
C GLY A 64 -13.46 6.27 25.01
N TYR A 65 -14.60 5.68 25.35
CA TYR A 65 -15.54 5.13 24.38
C TYR A 65 -16.42 6.23 23.80
N ILE A 66 -16.61 6.21 22.47
CA ILE A 66 -17.43 7.21 21.77
C ILE A 66 -18.65 6.51 21.16
N ASN A 67 -19.84 6.93 21.62
CA ASN A 67 -21.14 6.46 21.17
C ASN A 67 -21.53 6.99 19.77
N ILE A 68 -20.69 6.73 18.75
CA ILE A 68 -20.94 7.17 17.36
C ILE A 68 -21.85 6.18 16.64
N GLU A 69 -21.55 4.89 16.74
CA GLU A 69 -22.29 3.84 16.05
C GLU A 69 -22.96 2.92 17.08
N PRO A 70 -24.28 2.68 17.01
CA PRO A 70 -24.94 1.79 17.96
C PRO A 70 -24.47 0.34 17.84
N LEU A 71 -24.57 -0.41 18.93
CA LEU A 71 -24.60 -1.88 18.88
C LEU A 71 -25.98 -2.33 18.39
N VAL A 72 -26.04 -3.31 17.48
CA VAL A 72 -27.35 -3.85 17.06
C VAL A 72 -27.73 -4.97 18.01
N VAL A 73 -28.90 -4.85 18.63
CA VAL A 73 -29.35 -5.77 19.68
C VAL A 73 -30.72 -6.37 19.39
N VAL A 74 -30.98 -7.56 19.91
CA VAL A 74 -32.29 -8.22 19.89
C VAL A 74 -32.61 -8.78 21.27
N VAL A 75 -33.88 -8.85 21.62
CA VAL A 75 -34.32 -9.54 22.84
C VAL A 75 -34.41 -11.04 22.54
N ARG A 76 -33.62 -11.85 23.25
CA ARG A 76 -33.67 -13.33 23.19
C ARG A 76 -34.01 -13.86 24.59
N GLY A 77 -35.26 -14.25 24.78
CA GLY A 77 -35.77 -14.62 26.10
C GLY A 77 -35.78 -13.40 27.03
N ASP A 78 -35.03 -13.47 28.13
CA ASP A 78 -34.87 -12.40 29.11
C ASP A 78 -33.63 -11.53 28.86
N LYS A 79 -32.82 -11.81 27.83
CA LYS A 79 -31.53 -11.16 27.56
C LYS A 79 -31.59 -10.18 26.39
N LEU A 80 -30.81 -9.11 26.49
CA LEU A 80 -30.56 -8.18 25.38
C LEU A 80 -29.24 -8.56 24.70
N VAL A 81 -29.36 -9.29 23.59
CA VAL A 81 -28.23 -9.93 22.90
C VAL A 81 -27.69 -9.01 21.81
N VAL A 82 -26.37 -8.82 21.79
CA VAL A 82 -25.65 -8.02 20.79
C VAL A 82 -25.40 -8.86 19.54
N LEU A 83 -26.13 -8.57 18.46
CA LEU A 83 -25.96 -9.22 17.15
C LEU A 83 -24.76 -8.63 16.38
N GLU A 84 -24.50 -7.34 16.55
CA GLU A 84 -23.42 -6.63 15.85
C GLU A 84 -22.67 -5.67 16.78
N GLY A 85 -21.35 -5.74 16.70
CA GLY A 85 -20.45 -5.01 17.60
C GLY A 85 -19.95 -5.83 18.80
N ASN A 86 -19.99 -7.17 18.73
CA ASN A 86 -19.44 -8.05 19.78
C ASN A 86 -17.97 -7.76 20.14
N ARG A 87 -17.13 -7.37 19.17
CA ARG A 87 -15.74 -6.90 19.45
C ARG A 87 -15.73 -5.66 20.35
N ARG A 88 -16.64 -4.71 20.13
CA ARG A 88 -16.77 -3.50 20.96
C ARG A 88 -17.28 -3.86 22.36
N LEU A 89 -18.29 -4.71 22.46
CA LEU A 89 -18.77 -5.20 23.75
C LEU A 89 -17.66 -5.94 24.52
N ALA A 90 -16.87 -6.78 23.85
CA ALA A 90 -15.75 -7.50 24.47
C ALA A 90 -14.66 -6.57 25.01
N ALA A 91 -14.31 -5.51 24.27
CA ALA A 91 -13.33 -4.54 24.73
C ALA A 91 -13.86 -3.77 25.95
N LEU A 92 -15.13 -3.36 25.93
CA LEU A 92 -15.79 -2.68 27.04
C LEU A 92 -15.83 -3.55 28.30
N LYS A 93 -16.23 -4.83 28.16
CA LYS A 93 -16.24 -5.76 29.30
C LYS A 93 -14.84 -6.03 29.84
N ALA A 94 -13.84 -6.25 28.98
CA ALA A 94 -12.46 -6.45 29.40
C ALA A 94 -11.85 -5.21 30.09
N LEU A 95 -12.22 -4.00 29.68
CA LEU A 95 -11.79 -2.77 30.35
C LEU A 95 -12.44 -2.59 31.73
N ARG A 96 -13.63 -3.15 31.94
CA ARG A 96 -14.38 -3.03 33.20
C ARG A 96 -14.03 -4.11 34.22
N ASP A 97 -13.63 -5.29 33.75
CA ASP A 97 -13.33 -6.48 34.53
C ASP A 97 -11.89 -6.96 34.30
N GLU A 98 -11.05 -6.79 35.32
CA GLU A 98 -9.64 -7.19 35.28
C GLU A 98 -9.45 -8.70 35.07
N GLU A 99 -10.34 -9.54 35.58
CA GLU A 99 -10.22 -10.99 35.44
C GLU A 99 -10.54 -11.43 34.02
N LEU A 100 -11.54 -10.82 33.37
CA LEU A 100 -11.80 -11.02 31.94
C LEU A 100 -10.61 -10.58 31.08
N ALA A 101 -9.99 -9.43 31.37
CA ALA A 101 -8.81 -8.98 30.65
C ALA A 101 -7.63 -9.94 30.81
N LYS A 102 -7.35 -10.40 32.04
CA LYS A 102 -6.28 -11.37 32.31
C LYS A 102 -6.52 -12.69 31.60
N HIS A 103 -7.75 -13.20 31.63
CA HIS A 103 -8.12 -14.46 30.96
C HIS A 103 -7.83 -14.39 29.45
N ALA A 104 -8.22 -13.29 28.82
CA ALA A 104 -8.00 -13.04 27.39
C ALA A 104 -6.58 -12.53 27.04
N LYS A 105 -5.65 -12.50 28.02
CA LYS A 105 -4.26 -12.03 27.87
C LYS A 105 -4.16 -10.60 27.31
N LEU A 106 -5.11 -9.75 27.68
CA LEU A 106 -5.13 -8.34 27.33
C LEU A 106 -4.41 -7.55 28.43
N THR A 107 -3.73 -6.48 28.03
CA THR A 107 -3.11 -5.53 28.96
C THR A 107 -3.80 -4.18 28.77
N PRO A 108 -4.88 -3.87 29.50
CA PRO A 108 -5.49 -2.54 29.47
C PRO A 108 -4.50 -1.46 29.88
N PRO A 109 -4.55 -0.24 29.30
CA PRO A 109 -3.82 0.90 29.84
C PRO A 109 -4.44 1.38 31.15
N ASP A 110 -3.69 2.14 31.95
CA ASP A 110 -4.26 2.87 33.08
C ASP A 110 -5.15 4.00 32.56
N PHE A 111 -6.34 4.15 33.14
CA PHE A 111 -7.29 5.22 32.79
C PHE A 111 -8.04 5.74 34.03
N ASP A 112 -8.51 6.97 33.95
CA ASP A 112 -9.19 7.65 35.04
C ASP A 112 -10.71 7.39 35.06
N ASN A 113 -11.39 8.02 36.03
CA ASN A 113 -12.83 7.90 36.19
C ASN A 113 -13.62 8.57 35.06
N GLU A 114 -13.06 9.57 34.36
CA GLU A 114 -13.73 10.22 33.24
C GLU A 114 -13.82 9.26 32.06
N ILE A 115 -12.70 8.59 31.73
CA ILE A 115 -12.67 7.52 30.73
C ILE A 115 -13.57 6.36 31.14
N ARG A 116 -13.55 5.95 32.42
CA ARG A 116 -14.43 4.88 32.92
C ARG A 116 -15.91 5.18 32.69
N ALA A 117 -16.36 6.41 32.97
CA ALA A 117 -17.75 6.81 32.80
C ALA A 117 -18.24 6.72 31.34
N THR A 118 -17.35 6.87 30.35
CA THR A 118 -17.71 6.72 28.93
C THR A 118 -18.14 5.29 28.55
N MET A 119 -17.81 4.30 29.39
CA MET A 119 -18.05 2.88 29.14
C MET A 119 -19.28 2.33 29.88
N ASP A 120 -20.00 3.15 30.66
CA ASP A 120 -21.16 2.70 31.44
C ASP A 120 -22.40 2.51 30.56
N ASN A 121 -22.66 3.47 29.67
CA ASN A 121 -23.88 3.52 28.89
C ASN A 121 -23.56 3.52 27.40
N ILE A 122 -24.01 2.46 26.71
CA ILE A 122 -23.66 2.17 25.34
C ILE A 122 -24.88 2.37 24.45
N LEU A 123 -24.67 3.06 23.33
CA LEU A 123 -25.70 3.29 22.34
C LEU A 123 -26.05 1.96 21.68
N VAL A 124 -27.33 1.58 21.73
CA VAL A 124 -27.85 0.38 21.09
C VAL A 124 -28.99 0.72 20.17
N TYR A 125 -29.16 -0.07 19.11
CA TYR A 125 -30.31 -0.05 18.21
C TYR A 125 -31.01 -1.41 18.27
N ARG A 126 -32.24 -1.44 18.77
CA ARG A 126 -32.97 -2.69 18.95
C ARG A 126 -33.74 -3.08 17.69
N VAL A 127 -33.49 -4.27 17.18
CA VAL A 127 -34.31 -4.89 16.13
C VAL A 127 -35.44 -5.73 16.73
N GLU A 128 -36.49 -5.96 15.95
CA GLU A 128 -37.60 -6.84 16.36
C GLU A 128 -37.16 -8.31 16.30
N LYS A 129 -36.52 -8.71 15.19
CA LYS A 129 -36.05 -10.07 14.94
C LYS A 129 -34.63 -10.05 14.42
N GLU A 130 -33.88 -11.14 14.66
CA GLU A 130 -32.51 -11.28 14.14
C GLU A 130 -32.41 -11.10 12.62
N ALA A 131 -33.45 -11.50 11.88
CA ALA A 131 -33.52 -11.32 10.44
C ALA A 131 -33.41 -9.85 10.01
N ASP A 132 -33.93 -8.92 10.82
CA ASP A 132 -33.92 -7.48 10.53
C ASP A 132 -32.52 -6.87 10.69
N ALA A 133 -31.62 -7.55 11.43
CA ALA A 133 -30.22 -7.12 11.56
C ALA A 133 -29.36 -7.57 10.36
N ARG A 134 -29.80 -8.54 9.56
CA ARG A 134 -28.97 -9.14 8.49
C ARG A 134 -28.57 -8.12 7.43
N GLU A 135 -29.49 -7.25 7.01
CA GLU A 135 -29.20 -6.21 6.02
C GLU A 135 -28.16 -5.21 6.54
N LEU A 136 -28.33 -4.76 7.79
CA LEU A 136 -27.40 -3.84 8.46
C LEU A 136 -25.99 -4.44 8.60
N ILE A 137 -25.92 -5.69 9.08
CA ILE A 137 -24.65 -6.42 9.28
C ILE A 137 -23.98 -6.70 7.94
N GLY A 138 -24.74 -7.20 6.96
CA GLY A 138 -24.26 -7.53 5.63
C GLY A 138 -23.71 -6.30 4.92
N PHE A 139 -24.48 -5.20 4.87
CA PHE A 139 -24.02 -3.96 4.26
C PHE A 139 -22.72 -3.46 4.89
N LYS A 140 -22.63 -3.46 6.23
CA LYS A 140 -21.47 -2.95 6.94
C LYS A 140 -20.21 -3.79 6.73
N HIS A 141 -20.28 -5.11 6.84
CA HIS A 141 -19.09 -5.97 6.84
C HIS A 141 -18.71 -6.52 5.47
N ILE A 142 -19.67 -6.63 4.55
CA ILE A 142 -19.40 -7.09 3.18
C ILE A 142 -19.02 -5.91 2.30
N ASN A 143 -19.78 -4.81 2.35
CA ASN A 143 -19.49 -3.66 1.49
C ASN A 143 -18.48 -2.69 2.12
N GLY A 144 -18.43 -2.59 3.45
CA GLY A 144 -17.44 -1.81 4.18
C GLY A 144 -17.43 -0.31 3.85
N PRO A 145 -16.75 0.52 4.66
CA PRO A 145 -16.36 1.83 4.19
C PRO A 145 -15.38 1.67 3.02
N GLN A 146 -15.59 2.44 1.95
CA GLN A 146 -14.63 2.47 0.84
C GLN A 146 -13.28 2.96 1.35
N ALA A 147 -12.26 2.10 1.24
CA ALA A 147 -10.91 2.46 1.64
C ALA A 147 -10.41 3.67 0.84
N TRP A 148 -9.80 4.62 1.53
CA TRP A 148 -9.10 5.73 0.87
C TRP A 148 -7.94 5.21 0.03
N ASP A 149 -7.77 5.78 -1.16
CA ASP A 149 -6.59 5.55 -1.97
C ASP A 149 -5.33 6.17 -1.34
N ALA A 150 -4.16 5.83 -1.90
CA ALA A 150 -2.88 6.28 -1.37
C ALA A 150 -2.74 7.81 -1.38
N PHE A 151 -3.33 8.50 -2.36
CA PHE A 151 -3.21 9.96 -2.47
C PHE A 151 -4.10 10.67 -1.44
N ALA A 152 -5.32 10.19 -1.23
CA ALA A 152 -6.23 10.67 -0.20
C ALA A 152 -5.63 10.46 1.21
N LYS A 153 -5.06 9.29 1.48
CA LYS A 153 -4.33 9.01 2.73
C LYS A 153 -3.16 9.97 2.93
N ALA A 154 -2.34 10.18 1.90
CA ALA A 154 -1.20 11.11 1.95
C ALA A 154 -1.66 12.54 2.23
N THR A 155 -2.71 12.99 1.53
CA THR A 155 -3.28 14.34 1.66
C THR A 155 -3.79 14.57 3.08
N PHE A 156 -4.54 13.62 3.64
CA PHE A 156 -5.04 13.72 5.00
C PHE A 156 -3.90 13.78 6.02
N ALA A 157 -2.93 12.85 5.94
CA ALA A 157 -1.78 12.82 6.85
C ALA A 157 -0.92 14.09 6.74
N ALA A 158 -0.68 14.60 5.54
CA ALA A 158 0.07 15.82 5.30
C ALA A 158 -0.65 17.05 5.87
N ARG A 159 -1.96 17.20 5.61
CA ARG A 159 -2.76 18.29 6.18
C ARG A 159 -2.81 18.24 7.70
N TRP A 160 -2.93 17.05 8.28
CA TRP A 160 -2.84 16.88 9.73
C TRP A 160 -1.46 17.33 10.21
N LEU A 161 -0.37 16.84 9.62
CA LEU A 161 1.00 17.25 9.99
C LEU A 161 1.22 18.76 9.84
N ASP A 162 0.68 19.39 8.80
CA ASP A 162 0.74 20.84 8.57
C ASP A 162 -0.02 21.63 9.63
N SER A 163 -1.19 21.14 10.07
CA SER A 163 -1.94 21.79 11.15
C SER A 163 -1.17 21.81 12.48
N GLN A 164 -0.21 20.90 12.69
CA GLN A 164 0.58 20.84 13.91
C GLN A 164 1.67 21.91 14.00
N ALA A 165 1.97 22.64 12.91
CA ALA A 165 3.10 23.56 12.86
C ALA A 165 3.07 24.68 13.94
N ASN A 166 1.88 25.04 14.43
CA ASN A 166 1.67 26.12 15.41
C ASN A 166 1.21 25.61 16.78
N GLU A 167 1.15 24.29 16.98
CA GLU A 167 0.71 23.69 18.25
C GLU A 167 1.81 23.74 19.30
N GLN A 168 1.44 23.92 20.57
CA GLN A 168 2.42 23.92 21.67
C GLN A 168 3.11 22.56 21.83
N LYS A 169 2.38 21.48 21.53
CA LYS A 169 2.86 20.10 21.55
C LYS A 169 2.52 19.42 20.22
N PRO A 170 3.30 19.68 19.17
CA PRO A 170 3.00 19.19 17.83
C PRO A 170 3.15 17.68 17.76
N LEU A 171 2.22 17.03 17.09
CA LEU A 171 2.35 15.61 16.74
C LEU A 171 3.31 15.46 15.56
N LYS A 172 4.18 14.44 15.64
CA LYS A 172 5.01 14.01 14.51
C LYS A 172 4.23 13.06 13.60
N LEU A 173 4.74 12.87 12.39
CA LEU A 173 4.08 12.03 11.39
C LEU A 173 3.90 10.57 11.87
N PHE A 174 4.82 10.05 12.68
CA PHE A 174 4.70 8.70 13.23
C PHE A 174 3.51 8.56 14.19
N GLU A 175 3.22 9.58 15.00
CA GLU A 175 2.09 9.60 15.92
C GLU A 175 0.78 9.70 15.15
N ILE A 176 0.78 10.54 14.10
CA ILE A 176 -0.33 10.69 13.18
C ILE A 176 -0.62 9.36 12.47
N ALA A 177 0.40 8.68 11.93
CA ALA A 177 0.24 7.38 11.26
C ALA A 177 -0.35 6.32 12.21
N ASN A 178 0.14 6.26 13.46
CA ASN A 178 -0.40 5.35 14.46
C ASN A 178 -1.87 5.66 14.78
N ARG A 179 -2.24 6.94 14.91
CA ARG A 179 -3.64 7.36 15.13
C ARG A 179 -4.54 7.09 13.93
N MET A 180 -3.98 7.06 12.72
CA MET A 180 -4.67 6.67 11.50
C MET A 180 -4.82 5.14 11.36
N GLY A 181 -4.21 4.34 12.24
CA GLY A 181 -4.17 2.89 12.12
C GLY A 181 -3.35 2.40 10.92
N ASP A 182 -2.36 3.19 10.48
CA ASP A 182 -1.59 2.91 9.28
C ASP A 182 -0.09 2.81 9.59
N LYS A 183 0.66 2.05 8.78
CA LYS A 183 2.09 1.84 9.04
C LYS A 183 2.87 3.13 8.78
N HIS A 184 3.61 3.61 9.79
CA HIS A 184 4.45 4.82 9.68
C HIS A 184 5.33 4.84 8.42
N ALA A 185 6.03 3.74 8.11
CA ALA A 185 6.89 3.67 6.93
C ALA A 185 6.15 3.88 5.60
N THR A 186 4.88 3.47 5.52
CA THR A 186 4.03 3.66 4.33
C THR A 186 3.57 5.12 4.25
N ILE A 187 3.03 5.66 5.34
CA ILE A 187 2.57 7.05 5.41
C ILE A 187 3.71 8.03 5.15
N HIS A 188 4.91 7.77 5.68
CA HIS A 188 6.08 8.62 5.46
C HIS A 188 6.44 8.77 3.98
N ARG A 189 6.47 7.65 3.24
CA ARG A 189 6.72 7.66 1.79
C ARG A 189 5.63 8.40 1.02
N MET A 190 4.37 8.16 1.39
CA MET A 190 3.20 8.81 0.78
C MET A 190 3.22 10.32 1.01
N VAL A 191 3.46 10.78 2.25
CA VAL A 191 3.52 12.21 2.59
C VAL A 191 4.73 12.89 1.94
N THR A 192 5.88 12.22 1.87
CA THR A 192 7.05 12.74 1.13
C THR A 192 6.72 13.00 -0.34
N ALA A 193 6.10 12.02 -1.01
CA ALA A 193 5.67 12.17 -2.41
C ALA A 193 4.59 13.24 -2.58
N TYR A 194 3.68 13.38 -1.61
CA TYR A 194 2.68 14.44 -1.61
C TYR A 194 3.34 15.82 -1.56
N TYR A 195 4.32 16.04 -0.67
CA TYR A 195 5.02 17.33 -0.63
C TYR A 195 5.84 17.62 -1.89
N VAL A 196 6.50 16.62 -2.49
CA VAL A 196 7.16 16.79 -3.81
C VAL A 196 6.15 17.25 -4.87
N LEU A 197 5.00 16.60 -4.93
CA LEU A 197 3.97 16.91 -5.92
C LEU A 197 3.35 18.29 -5.68
N MET A 198 3.04 18.62 -4.43
CA MET A 198 2.48 19.93 -4.09
C MET A 198 3.48 21.06 -4.28
N GLN A 199 4.77 20.80 -4.05
CA GLN A 199 5.83 21.74 -4.39
C GLN A 199 5.89 21.97 -5.89
N ALA A 200 5.74 20.92 -6.71
CA ALA A 200 5.69 21.06 -8.17
C ALA A 200 4.50 21.90 -8.66
N GLU A 201 3.30 21.66 -8.10
CA GLU A 201 2.09 22.43 -8.39
C GLU A 201 2.24 23.91 -8.01
N ARG A 202 2.70 24.18 -6.78
CA ARG A 202 2.82 25.54 -6.25
C ARG A 202 3.84 26.39 -7.03
N ASN A 203 4.86 25.75 -7.60
CA ASN A 203 5.89 26.41 -8.40
C ASN A 203 5.64 26.29 -9.93
N ASP A 204 4.45 25.84 -10.35
CA ASP A 204 4.04 25.69 -11.76
C ASP A 204 4.99 24.80 -12.60
N ILE A 205 5.64 23.82 -11.96
CA ILE A 205 6.57 22.87 -12.60
C ILE A 205 5.78 21.76 -13.29
N PHE A 206 4.70 21.31 -12.64
CA PHE A 206 3.83 20.25 -13.13
C PHE A 206 2.44 20.42 -12.53
N ARG A 207 1.42 20.34 -13.39
CA ARG A 207 0.02 20.33 -12.99
C ARG A 207 -0.52 18.91 -13.07
N MET A 208 -1.02 18.37 -11.97
CA MET A 208 -1.66 17.06 -11.93
C MET A 208 -2.77 16.95 -12.96
N GLU A 209 -3.51 18.02 -13.23
CA GLU A 209 -4.57 18.05 -14.25
C GLU A 209 -4.06 17.87 -15.69
N ASP A 210 -2.81 18.25 -15.96
CA ASP A 210 -2.15 18.03 -17.26
C ASP A 210 -1.63 16.59 -17.44
N ARG A 211 -1.77 15.71 -16.45
CA ARG A 211 -1.37 14.31 -16.64
C ARG A 211 -2.06 13.68 -17.86
N TYR A 212 -1.32 12.87 -18.62
CA TYR A 212 -1.83 12.26 -19.85
C TYR A 212 -2.99 11.30 -19.59
N LYS A 213 -2.91 10.50 -18.52
CA LYS A 213 -3.94 9.53 -18.11
C LYS A 213 -4.80 10.08 -16.99
N ARG A 214 -6.13 9.96 -17.10
CA ARG A 214 -7.06 10.36 -16.03
C ARG A 214 -6.77 9.66 -14.69
N ALA A 215 -6.46 8.35 -14.74
CA ALA A 215 -6.08 7.57 -13.57
C ALA A 215 -4.74 8.05 -13.01
N PHE A 216 -4.69 8.30 -11.70
CA PHE A 216 -3.51 8.84 -11.05
C PHE A 216 -2.73 7.76 -10.29
N SER A 217 -1.68 7.24 -10.92
CA SER A 217 -0.78 6.24 -10.32
C SER A 217 0.18 6.88 -9.31
N PHE A 218 -0.34 7.42 -8.20
CA PHE A 218 0.47 8.06 -7.14
C PHE A 218 1.61 7.16 -6.62
N SER A 219 1.39 5.85 -6.71
CA SER A 219 2.36 4.82 -6.35
C SER A 219 3.63 4.79 -7.19
N HIS A 220 3.64 5.38 -8.38
CA HIS A 220 4.85 5.55 -9.17
C HIS A 220 5.80 6.54 -8.49
N LEU A 221 5.30 7.66 -7.97
CA LEU A 221 6.13 8.68 -7.33
C LEU A 221 6.67 8.21 -5.97
N TYR A 222 5.81 7.77 -5.04
CA TYR A 222 6.30 7.34 -3.71
C TYR A 222 7.13 6.05 -3.74
N THR A 223 7.10 5.29 -4.84
CA THR A 223 8.04 4.19 -5.09
C THR A 223 9.32 4.68 -5.73
N GLY A 224 9.25 5.59 -6.70
CA GLY A 224 10.44 6.19 -7.33
C GLY A 224 11.32 6.86 -6.29
N LEU A 225 10.74 7.68 -5.42
CA LEU A 225 11.44 8.39 -4.33
C LEU A 225 12.01 7.47 -3.23
N SER A 226 11.70 6.17 -3.26
CA SER A 226 12.37 5.19 -2.39
C SER A 226 13.70 4.69 -2.94
N TYR A 227 13.97 4.92 -4.23
CA TYR A 227 15.23 4.62 -4.88
C TYR A 227 16.16 5.84 -4.81
N SER A 228 17.43 5.57 -4.50
CA SER A 228 18.43 6.64 -4.40
C SER A 228 18.66 7.35 -5.72
N GLU A 229 18.56 6.64 -6.83
CA GLU A 229 18.78 7.19 -8.16
C GLU A 229 17.81 8.33 -8.48
N PHE A 230 16.56 8.23 -8.01
CA PHE A 230 15.57 9.31 -8.16
C PHE A 230 15.87 10.47 -7.22
N THR A 231 16.17 10.21 -5.94
CA THR A 231 16.44 11.29 -4.98
C THR A 231 17.72 12.04 -5.33
N ASP A 232 18.77 11.32 -5.75
CA ASP A 232 20.05 11.88 -6.17
C ASP A 232 19.87 12.72 -7.45
N TYR A 233 19.06 12.25 -8.40
CA TYR A 233 18.72 13.02 -9.61
C TYR A 233 17.98 14.32 -9.27
N LEU A 234 17.04 14.27 -8.32
CA LEU A 234 16.26 15.42 -7.85
C LEU A 234 16.99 16.31 -6.84
N GLY A 235 18.23 15.99 -6.46
CA GLY A 235 18.96 16.74 -5.42
C GLY A 235 18.31 16.68 -4.04
N MET A 236 17.48 15.67 -3.78
CA MET A 236 16.75 15.49 -2.53
C MET A 236 17.59 14.70 -1.51
N PRO A 237 17.57 15.06 -0.21
CA PRO A 237 18.06 14.17 0.82
C PRO A 237 17.20 12.90 0.85
N ARG A 238 17.83 11.74 1.09
CA ARG A 238 17.08 10.49 1.23
C ARG A 238 16.05 10.62 2.36
N PRO A 239 14.77 10.26 2.14
CA PRO A 239 13.75 10.34 3.17
C PRO A 239 14.14 9.47 4.38
N LYS A 240 14.40 10.11 5.51
CA LYS A 240 14.75 9.42 6.76
C LYS A 240 13.48 9.18 7.57
N ARG A 241 13.24 7.93 7.98
CA ARG A 241 11.99 7.52 8.64
C ARG A 241 11.86 8.01 10.09
N ASP A 242 12.96 8.41 10.70
CA ASP A 242 13.04 8.95 12.07
C ASP A 242 12.70 10.46 12.13
N GLN A 243 12.50 11.09 10.97
CA GLN A 243 12.23 12.53 10.85
C GLN A 243 10.99 12.78 10.00
N ASP A 244 10.31 13.89 10.25
CA ASP A 244 9.18 14.29 9.41
C ASP A 244 9.68 14.70 8.00
N PRO A 245 8.91 14.42 6.93
CA PRO A 245 9.27 14.84 5.58
C PRO A 245 9.38 16.37 5.45
N SER A 246 10.33 16.83 4.63
CA SER A 246 10.39 18.25 4.24
C SER A 246 9.16 18.63 3.40
N ARG A 247 8.61 19.82 3.64
CA ARG A 247 7.54 20.45 2.84
C ARG A 247 8.06 20.99 1.52
N ASP A 248 9.36 21.23 1.44
CA ASP A 248 10.11 21.68 0.27
C ASP A 248 11.28 20.74 0.02
N PRO A 249 11.01 19.52 -0.46
CA PRO A 249 12.03 18.49 -0.60
C PRO A 249 13.04 18.76 -1.72
N VAL A 250 12.62 19.42 -2.81
CA VAL A 250 13.44 19.67 -4.00
C VAL A 250 13.91 21.13 -4.01
N SER A 251 15.19 21.38 -4.24
CA SER A 251 15.73 22.74 -4.34
C SER A 251 15.46 23.37 -5.72
N PRO A 252 15.38 24.72 -5.83
CA PRO A 252 15.02 25.40 -7.08
C PRO A 252 15.90 25.02 -8.30
N GLU A 253 17.19 24.78 -8.09
CA GLU A 253 18.12 24.38 -9.14
C GLU A 253 17.85 22.97 -9.72
N HIS A 254 16.97 22.19 -9.08
CA HIS A 254 16.52 20.87 -9.55
C HIS A 254 15.07 20.87 -10.08
N TYR A 255 14.41 22.03 -10.19
CA TYR A 255 13.02 22.11 -10.66
C TYR A 255 12.82 21.59 -12.07
N GLU A 256 13.77 21.81 -12.98
CA GLU A 256 13.71 21.25 -14.33
C GLU A 256 13.68 19.70 -14.28
N LYS A 257 14.54 19.11 -13.45
CA LYS A 257 14.60 17.66 -13.23
C LYS A 257 13.35 17.09 -12.57
N LEU A 258 12.74 17.85 -11.66
CA LEU A 258 11.43 17.50 -11.10
C LEU A 258 10.36 17.45 -12.20
N GLY A 259 10.36 18.43 -13.11
CA GLY A 259 9.50 18.44 -14.29
C GLY A 259 9.69 17.20 -15.17
N TYR A 260 10.95 16.81 -15.43
CA TYR A 260 11.25 15.57 -16.17
C TYR A 260 10.70 14.33 -15.45
N VAL A 261 10.99 14.15 -14.16
CA VAL A 261 10.51 13.00 -13.39
C VAL A 261 8.98 12.92 -13.41
N LEU A 262 8.27 14.01 -13.14
CA LEU A 262 6.81 14.00 -13.13
C LEU A 262 6.23 13.73 -14.53
N THR A 263 6.85 14.28 -15.58
CA THR A 263 6.48 13.97 -16.97
C THR A 263 6.72 12.50 -17.31
N TRP A 264 7.83 11.90 -16.86
CA TRP A 264 8.10 10.48 -17.06
C TRP A 264 7.08 9.59 -16.36
N LEU A 265 6.63 9.97 -15.16
CA LEU A 265 5.67 9.18 -14.37
C LEU A 265 4.23 9.34 -14.85
N TYR A 266 3.84 10.53 -15.32
CA TYR A 266 2.43 10.90 -15.55
C TYR A 266 2.11 11.39 -16.96
N GLY A 267 3.12 11.74 -17.75
CA GLY A 267 2.97 12.35 -19.07
C GLY A 267 2.44 13.78 -18.99
N SER A 268 2.14 14.35 -20.15
CA SER A 268 1.53 15.67 -20.31
C SER A 268 0.52 15.59 -21.45
N LYS A 269 -0.74 15.94 -21.18
CA LYS A 269 -1.81 15.95 -22.17
C LYS A 269 -1.64 17.14 -23.10
N GLU A 270 -1.31 18.31 -22.58
CA GLU A 270 -1.08 19.54 -23.33
C GLU A 270 0.07 19.39 -24.33
N ARG A 271 1.14 18.67 -23.95
CA ARG A 271 2.30 18.41 -24.81
C ARG A 271 2.20 17.11 -25.62
N GLU A 272 1.11 16.36 -25.49
CA GLU A 272 0.92 15.03 -26.09
C GLU A 272 2.02 14.00 -25.73
N ILE A 273 2.61 14.14 -24.55
CA ILE A 273 3.68 13.26 -24.06
C ILE A 273 3.07 12.14 -23.22
N GLN A 274 3.27 10.89 -23.64
CA GLN A 274 2.87 9.74 -22.83
C GLN A 274 3.84 9.52 -21.65
N PRO A 275 3.36 9.04 -20.49
CA PRO A 275 4.24 8.59 -19.42
C PRO A 275 5.09 7.41 -19.90
N VAL A 276 6.39 7.47 -19.60
CA VAL A 276 7.29 6.34 -19.84
C VAL A 276 7.11 5.23 -18.82
N VAL A 277 6.60 5.56 -17.63
CA VAL A 277 6.26 4.60 -16.58
C VAL A 277 4.79 4.21 -16.70
N ARG A 278 4.52 3.04 -17.29
CA ARG A 278 3.16 2.49 -17.45
C ARG A 278 2.79 1.56 -16.29
N SER A 279 3.77 0.91 -15.67
CA SER A 279 3.63 0.12 -14.45
C SER A 279 4.80 0.33 -13.49
N GLN A 280 4.59 0.01 -12.20
CA GLN A 280 5.67 0.03 -11.20
C GLN A 280 6.80 -0.96 -11.55
N ASN A 281 6.45 -2.12 -12.08
CA ASN A 281 7.38 -3.13 -12.56
C ASN A 281 6.96 -3.54 -13.98
N PRO A 282 7.84 -3.43 -15.01
CA PRO A 282 9.28 -3.13 -14.93
C PRO A 282 9.67 -1.66 -15.04
N ASP A 283 8.78 -0.77 -15.48
CA ASP A 283 9.19 0.53 -16.03
C ASP A 283 9.92 1.44 -15.03
N LEU A 284 9.45 1.50 -13.78
CA LEU A 284 10.12 2.32 -12.76
C LEU A 284 11.54 1.81 -12.47
N GLY A 285 11.72 0.48 -12.47
CA GLY A 285 13.04 -0.14 -12.36
C GLY A 285 13.92 0.18 -13.56
N ARG A 286 13.36 0.24 -14.77
CA ARG A 286 14.09 0.64 -15.97
C ARG A 286 14.53 2.11 -15.93
N VAL A 287 13.66 3.02 -15.48
CA VAL A 287 14.03 4.43 -15.27
C VAL A 287 15.15 4.53 -14.23
N ARG A 288 15.08 3.75 -13.14
CA ARG A 288 16.15 3.67 -12.14
C ARG A 288 17.48 3.25 -12.78
N GLU A 289 17.50 2.23 -13.64
CA GLU A 289 18.73 1.81 -14.33
C GLU A 289 19.25 2.89 -15.29
N VAL A 290 18.36 3.60 -16.00
CA VAL A 290 18.74 4.73 -16.85
C VAL A 290 19.40 5.84 -16.05
N LEU A 291 18.86 6.19 -14.90
CA LEU A 291 19.38 7.26 -14.03
C LEU A 291 20.80 7.00 -13.51
N LYS A 292 21.28 5.76 -13.55
CA LYS A 292 22.69 5.42 -13.22
C LYS A 292 23.68 5.85 -14.31
N SER A 293 23.21 6.20 -15.50
CA SER A 293 24.04 6.49 -16.67
C SER A 293 23.79 7.90 -17.20
N LYS A 294 24.78 8.80 -17.08
CA LYS A 294 24.64 10.19 -17.59
C LYS A 294 24.20 10.26 -19.06
N PRO A 295 24.77 9.47 -20.00
CA PRO A 295 24.28 9.43 -21.37
C PRO A 295 22.83 8.95 -21.50
N GLY A 296 22.46 7.90 -20.75
CA GLY A 296 21.08 7.36 -20.74
C GLY A 296 20.07 8.37 -20.20
N THR A 297 20.38 9.01 -19.07
CA THR A 297 19.57 10.08 -18.48
C THR A 297 19.34 11.21 -19.47
N LYS A 298 20.39 11.66 -20.16
CA LYS A 298 20.28 12.74 -21.16
C LYS A 298 19.37 12.35 -22.33
N VAL A 299 19.43 11.11 -22.80
CA VAL A 299 18.50 10.61 -23.82
C VAL A 299 17.07 10.65 -23.28
N LEU A 300 16.84 10.17 -22.04
CA LEU A 300 15.50 10.16 -21.46
C LEU A 300 14.91 11.56 -21.26
N GLU A 301 15.73 12.53 -20.84
CA GLU A 301 15.34 13.95 -20.71
C GLU A 301 14.90 14.52 -22.06
N GLN A 302 15.65 14.23 -23.13
CA GLN A 302 15.43 14.82 -24.45
C GLN A 302 14.30 14.16 -25.24
N THR A 303 14.15 12.84 -25.12
CA THR A 303 13.26 12.07 -26.00
C THR A 303 12.02 11.58 -25.29
N SER A 304 12.05 11.44 -23.96
CA SER A 304 11.01 10.70 -23.22
C SER A 304 10.76 9.29 -23.79
N HIS A 305 11.79 8.65 -24.37
CA HIS A 305 11.75 7.26 -24.85
C HIS A 305 12.63 6.36 -23.97
N LEU A 306 11.98 5.56 -23.13
CA LEU A 306 12.66 4.72 -22.13
C LEU A 306 13.47 3.57 -22.76
N ASP A 307 13.04 3.04 -23.90
CA ASP A 307 13.77 1.98 -24.61
C ASP A 307 15.13 2.50 -25.11
N ASP A 308 15.15 3.65 -25.78
CA ASP A 308 16.38 4.28 -26.31
C ASP A 308 17.34 4.70 -25.20
N ALA A 309 16.78 5.27 -24.11
CA ALA A 309 17.54 5.64 -22.94
C ALA A 309 18.18 4.41 -22.27
N LEU A 310 17.45 3.29 -22.18
CA LEU A 310 17.98 2.05 -21.60
C LEU A 310 19.05 1.41 -22.48
N ILE A 311 18.87 1.42 -23.80
CA ILE A 311 19.89 0.98 -24.76
C ILE A 311 21.16 1.80 -24.55
N THR A 312 21.04 3.12 -24.43
CA THR A 312 22.18 4.03 -24.20
C THR A 312 22.81 3.83 -22.82
N ALA A 313 22.00 3.56 -21.80
CA ALA A 313 22.46 3.35 -20.43
C ALA A 313 23.24 2.05 -20.25
N THR A 314 22.91 1.02 -21.02
CA THR A 314 23.50 -0.32 -20.86
C THR A 314 24.91 -0.38 -21.48
N PRO A 315 25.95 -0.75 -20.71
CA PRO A 315 27.30 -0.99 -21.22
C PRO A 315 27.35 -1.96 -22.42
N LYS A 316 28.32 -1.77 -23.31
CA LYS A 316 28.42 -2.57 -24.56
C LYS A 316 28.70 -4.06 -24.29
N ASP A 317 29.54 -4.35 -23.31
CA ASP A 317 29.87 -5.70 -22.83
C ASP A 317 28.63 -6.45 -22.30
N LEU A 318 27.81 -5.79 -21.47
CA LEU A 318 26.56 -6.37 -20.97
C LEU A 318 25.54 -6.59 -22.10
N ARG A 319 25.42 -5.64 -23.03
CA ARG A 319 24.57 -5.81 -24.23
C ARG A 319 25.04 -6.97 -25.09
N PHE A 320 26.35 -7.07 -25.35
CA PHE A 320 26.94 -8.15 -26.12
C PHE A 320 26.64 -9.51 -25.47
N SER A 321 26.95 -9.66 -24.17
CA SER A 321 26.68 -10.90 -23.43
C SER A 321 25.20 -11.31 -23.52
N LYS A 322 24.27 -10.38 -23.28
CA LYS A 322 22.83 -10.62 -23.39
C LYS A 322 22.44 -11.11 -24.80
N HIS A 323 22.88 -10.42 -25.84
CA HIS A 323 22.56 -10.80 -27.22
C HIS A 323 23.06 -12.18 -27.60
N ILE A 324 24.24 -12.60 -27.12
CA ILE A 324 24.76 -13.95 -27.37
C ILE A 324 23.91 -15.01 -26.66
N VAL A 325 23.54 -14.78 -25.40
CA VAL A 325 22.69 -15.72 -24.65
C VAL A 325 21.30 -15.85 -25.28
N GLU A 326 20.66 -14.73 -25.62
CA GLU A 326 19.35 -14.72 -26.29
C GLU A 326 19.40 -15.39 -27.67
N ALA A 327 20.43 -15.09 -28.47
CA ALA A 327 20.63 -15.73 -29.77
C ALA A 327 20.79 -17.25 -29.64
N ASN A 328 21.60 -17.73 -28.68
CA ASN A 328 21.74 -19.17 -28.43
C ASN A 328 20.42 -19.81 -28.01
N GLY A 329 19.63 -19.14 -27.17
CA GLY A 329 18.28 -19.59 -26.79
C GLY A 329 17.33 -19.71 -27.98
N GLN A 330 17.30 -18.70 -28.86
CA GLN A 330 16.46 -18.71 -30.06
C GLN A 330 16.92 -19.76 -31.09
N LEU A 331 18.22 -19.96 -31.26
CA LEU A 331 18.75 -21.03 -32.12
C LEU A 331 18.35 -22.42 -31.59
N ARG A 332 18.36 -22.62 -30.27
CA ARG A 332 17.87 -23.87 -29.67
C ARG A 332 16.39 -24.09 -29.95
N LEU A 333 15.56 -23.07 -29.74
CA LEU A 333 14.12 -23.16 -30.05
C LEU A 333 13.88 -23.47 -31.53
N ALA A 334 14.62 -22.83 -32.44
CA ALA A 334 14.54 -23.10 -33.87
C ALA A 334 14.95 -24.53 -34.24
N LEU A 335 15.95 -25.10 -33.55
CA LEU A 335 16.34 -26.51 -33.71
C LEU A 335 15.25 -27.47 -33.24
N GLU A 336 14.56 -27.15 -32.13
CA GLU A 336 13.46 -27.96 -31.60
C GLU A 336 12.24 -27.98 -32.53
N THR A 337 12.05 -26.95 -33.35
CA THR A 337 10.94 -26.82 -34.31
C THR A 337 11.37 -26.98 -35.78
N LEU A 338 12.52 -27.62 -36.02
CA LEU A 338 13.13 -27.70 -37.36
C LEU A 338 12.27 -28.51 -38.35
N ASP A 339 11.50 -29.47 -37.85
CA ASP A 339 10.56 -30.29 -38.62
C ASP A 339 9.39 -29.49 -39.22
N GLY A 340 9.15 -28.27 -38.71
CA GLY A 340 8.18 -27.33 -39.26
C GLY A 340 8.64 -26.55 -40.51
N PHE A 341 9.88 -26.75 -40.98
CA PHE A 341 10.37 -26.06 -42.18
C PHE A 341 9.73 -26.62 -43.46
N ASP A 342 9.09 -25.75 -44.24
CA ASP A 342 8.51 -26.07 -45.54
C ASP A 342 9.23 -25.30 -46.66
N PRO A 343 9.99 -25.99 -47.55
CA PRO A 343 10.69 -25.35 -48.66
C PRO A 343 9.79 -24.59 -49.64
N GLU A 344 8.51 -24.96 -49.79
CA GLU A 344 7.60 -24.30 -50.73
C GLU A 344 7.12 -22.95 -50.20
N SER A 345 6.84 -22.86 -48.90
CA SER A 345 6.27 -21.64 -48.29
C SER A 345 7.28 -20.78 -47.54
N GLN A 346 8.50 -21.26 -47.28
CA GLN A 346 9.49 -20.58 -46.41
C GLN A 346 10.91 -20.55 -47.00
N SER A 347 11.05 -20.64 -48.32
CA SER A 347 12.36 -20.69 -49.00
C SER A 347 13.32 -19.54 -48.63
N GLU A 348 12.81 -18.36 -48.30
CA GLU A 348 13.57 -17.18 -47.88
C GLU A 348 14.35 -17.39 -46.57
N LEU A 349 13.94 -18.35 -45.72
CA LEU A 349 14.65 -18.65 -44.48
C LEU A 349 16.07 -19.16 -44.73
N GLN A 350 16.33 -19.77 -45.89
CA GLN A 350 17.67 -20.25 -46.24
C GLN A 350 18.71 -19.12 -46.27
N GLU A 351 18.37 -17.97 -46.85
CA GLU A 351 19.25 -16.81 -46.90
C GLU A 351 19.44 -16.17 -45.52
N ILE A 352 18.37 -16.12 -44.72
CA ILE A 352 18.40 -15.61 -43.34
C ILE A 352 19.34 -16.49 -42.49
N ILE A 353 19.25 -17.82 -42.59
CA ILE A 353 20.12 -18.77 -41.89
C ILE A 353 21.57 -18.60 -42.33
N ALA A 354 21.85 -18.46 -43.64
CA ALA A 354 23.20 -18.24 -44.15
C ALA A 354 23.80 -16.91 -43.61
N SER A 355 23.01 -15.84 -43.59
CA SER A 355 23.40 -14.54 -43.03
C SER A 355 23.68 -14.63 -41.52
N ALA A 356 22.82 -15.33 -40.76
CA ALA A 356 23.01 -15.57 -39.34
C ALA A 356 24.30 -16.37 -39.06
N SER A 357 24.54 -17.45 -39.81
CA SER A 357 25.76 -18.27 -39.71
C SER A 357 27.03 -17.43 -39.92
N LYS A 358 27.05 -16.58 -40.94
CA LYS A 358 28.19 -15.68 -41.20
C LYS A 358 28.43 -14.71 -40.05
N ARG A 359 27.38 -14.12 -39.46
CA ARG A 359 27.50 -13.22 -38.30
C ARG A 359 28.07 -13.96 -37.08
N ILE A 360 27.60 -15.19 -36.81
CA ILE A 360 28.10 -16.02 -35.71
C ILE A 360 29.58 -16.37 -35.91
N GLN A 361 29.99 -16.71 -37.13
CA GLN A 361 31.40 -16.99 -37.44
C GLN A 361 32.31 -15.78 -37.17
N VAL A 362 31.90 -14.58 -37.56
CA VAL A 362 32.66 -13.34 -37.29
C VAL A 362 32.76 -13.07 -35.79
N ILE A 363 31.65 -13.22 -35.05
CA ILE A 363 31.64 -13.06 -33.60
C ILE A 363 32.59 -14.05 -32.94
N LYS A 364 32.49 -15.34 -33.30
CA LYS A 364 33.33 -16.41 -32.76
C LYS A 364 34.81 -16.12 -33.01
N ALA A 365 35.20 -15.83 -34.25
CA ALA A 365 36.58 -15.54 -34.60
C ALA A 365 37.15 -14.36 -33.81
N THR A 366 36.33 -13.31 -33.60
CA THR A 366 36.73 -12.14 -32.81
C THR A 366 36.94 -12.50 -31.32
N VAL A 367 36.02 -13.27 -30.73
CA VAL A 367 36.12 -13.71 -29.33
C VAL A 367 37.29 -14.66 -29.12
N ASP A 368 37.46 -15.66 -29.98
CA ASP A 368 38.58 -16.61 -29.89
C ASP A 368 39.93 -15.89 -29.96
N SER A 369 40.06 -14.89 -30.85
CA SER A 369 41.27 -14.08 -30.96
C SER A 369 41.56 -13.32 -29.67
N GLN A 370 40.55 -12.67 -29.09
CA GLN A 370 40.71 -11.94 -27.84
C GLN A 370 41.05 -12.86 -26.66
N MET A 371 40.48 -14.06 -26.63
CA MET A 371 40.80 -15.06 -25.62
C MET A 371 42.24 -15.57 -25.75
N ALA A 372 42.69 -15.87 -26.96
CA ALA A 372 44.07 -16.32 -27.19
C ALA A 372 45.10 -15.24 -26.82
N ASP A 373 44.79 -13.95 -27.04
CA ASP A 373 45.65 -12.84 -26.61
C ASP A 373 45.66 -12.69 -25.08
N PHE A 374 44.50 -12.89 -24.43
CA PHE A 374 44.39 -12.86 -22.97
C PHE A 374 45.17 -14.01 -22.30
N GLU A 375 45.08 -15.22 -22.84
CA GLU A 375 45.81 -16.40 -22.34
C GLU A 375 47.33 -16.21 -22.40
N LYS A 376 47.86 -15.66 -23.51
CA LYS A 376 49.28 -15.31 -23.63
C LYS A 376 49.74 -14.30 -22.59
N THR A 377 48.86 -13.36 -22.21
CA THR A 377 49.17 -12.32 -21.22
C THR A 377 49.21 -12.85 -19.79
N ILE A 378 48.63 -14.03 -19.53
CA ILE A 378 48.65 -14.70 -18.22
C ILE A 378 49.85 -15.65 -18.07
N GLU A 379 50.38 -16.16 -19.19
CA GLU A 379 51.52 -17.07 -19.22
C GLU A 379 52.88 -16.35 -19.13
N ASP A 380 52.92 -15.06 -19.46
CA ASP A 380 54.04 -14.12 -19.23
C ASP A 380 53.96 -13.45 -17.85
#